data_AF-A0A7M4AI99-F1
#
_entry.id   AF-A0A7M4AI99-F1
#
_cell.length_a   1.000
_cell.length_b   1.000
_cell.length_c   1.000
_cell.angle_alpha   90.00
_cell.angle_beta   90.00
_cell.angle_gamma   90.00
#
_symmetry.space_group_name_H-M   'P 1'
#
loop_
_entity.id
_entity.type
_entity.pdbx_description
1 polymer ?
#
loop_
_entity_poly.entity_id
_entity_poly.type
_entity_poly.pdbx_seq_one_letter_code
_entity_poly.pdbx_strand_id
1 'polypeptide(L)'
;MWTVNWGGCVVAEDTVFAVLYDKFMFWGILVGIFTFGWLFLAMLRYREGVEPDTTHIDHIEVGSFPVDRHHTTLEVFFYVLPTLIVAWLIVLALASNTAVWTIPDNDEDAQYMKVIGKQWFWEYEYTDAL
;
A
#
# COMPACT_ATOMS: atom_id res chain seq x y z
N MET A 1 22.43 15.06 19.40
CA MET A 1 23.27 14.11 18.64
C MET A 1 22.57 12.77 18.76
N TRP A 2 22.04 12.23 17.66
CA TRP A 2 21.19 11.04 17.67
C TRP A 2 22.02 9.83 17.26
N THR A 3 22.25 8.91 18.20
CA THR A 3 22.88 7.61 17.98
C THR A 3 21.79 6.58 17.72
N VAL A 4 21.90 5.82 16.63
CA VAL A 4 20.94 4.77 16.26
C VAL A 4 21.48 3.44 16.78
N ASN A 5 20.69 2.73 17.61
CA ASN A 5 21.01 1.39 18.12
C ASN A 5 20.47 0.33 17.13
N TRP A 6 21.30 -0.66 16.81
CA TRP A 6 20.93 -1.81 15.99
C TRP A 6 21.05 -3.08 16.85
N GLY A 7 20.00 -3.40 17.59
CA GLY A 7 19.89 -4.68 18.31
C GLY A 7 19.59 -5.83 17.34
N GLY A 8 20.26 -6.98 17.54
CA GLY A 8 19.97 -8.31 16.99
C GLY A 8 19.77 -8.45 15.47
N CYS A 9 20.57 -9.29 14.80
CA CYS A 9 20.29 -9.69 13.41
C CYS A 9 19.04 -10.59 13.35
N VAL A 10 17.86 -9.99 13.32
CA VAL A 10 16.62 -10.67 12.95
C VAL A 10 16.74 -10.99 11.47
N VAL A 11 16.60 -12.26 11.08
CA VAL A 11 16.53 -12.65 9.66
C VAL A 11 15.41 -11.80 9.04
N ALA A 12 15.69 -11.10 7.94
CA ALA A 12 14.80 -10.07 7.39
C ALA A 12 13.36 -10.57 7.15
N GLU A 13 13.20 -11.88 6.94
CA GLU A 13 11.93 -12.59 6.74
C GLU A 13 11.01 -12.58 7.97
N ASP A 14 11.53 -12.47 9.21
CA ASP A 14 10.76 -12.50 10.46
C ASP A 14 10.40 -11.10 11.00
N THR A 15 10.65 -10.04 10.23
CA THR A 15 10.37 -8.66 10.65
C THR A 15 8.92 -8.25 10.39
N VAL A 16 8.39 -7.34 11.22
CA VAL A 16 7.06 -6.72 11.01
C VAL A 16 6.98 -6.02 9.65
N PHE A 17 8.13 -5.55 9.12
CA PHE A 17 8.24 -4.97 7.80
C PHE A 17 8.00 -5.99 6.67
N ALA A 18 8.59 -7.18 6.75
CA ALA A 18 8.41 -8.22 5.72
C ALA A 18 6.93 -8.64 5.61
N VAL A 19 6.25 -8.77 6.74
CA VAL A 19 4.81 -9.08 6.78
C VAL A 19 3.98 -7.95 6.15
N LEU A 20 4.28 -6.69 6.46
CA LEU A 20 3.62 -5.54 5.86
C LEU A 20 3.81 -5.53 4.33
N TYR A 21 5.04 -5.76 3.88
CA TYR A 21 5.40 -5.76 2.47
C TYR A 21 4.68 -6.85 1.69
N ASP A 22 4.66 -8.08 2.21
CA ASP A 22 3.92 -9.20 1.61
C ASP A 22 2.42 -8.89 1.46
N LYS A 23 1.80 -8.37 2.52
CA LYS A 23 0.36 -8.04 2.50
C LYS A 23 0.05 -6.89 1.54
N PHE A 24 0.88 -5.85 1.52
CA PHE A 24 0.74 -4.75 0.57
C PHE A 24 0.84 -5.24 -0.88
N MET A 25 1.87 -6.03 -1.19
CA MET A 25 2.09 -6.55 -2.54
C MET A 25 0.95 -7.47 -2.98
N PHE A 26 0.50 -8.38 -2.13
CA PHE A 26 -0.61 -9.28 -2.42
C PHE A 26 -1.90 -8.53 -2.77
N TRP A 27 -2.32 -7.60 -1.91
CA TRP A 27 -3.54 -6.83 -2.14
C TRP A 27 -3.41 -5.84 -3.30
N GLY A 28 -2.24 -5.23 -3.49
CA GLY A 28 -1.97 -4.35 -4.62
C GLY A 28 -2.08 -5.08 -5.96
N ILE A 29 -1.50 -6.28 -6.07
CA ILE A 29 -1.61 -7.11 -7.27
C ILE A 29 -3.06 -7.53 -7.52
N LEU A 30 -3.79 -7.96 -6.48
CA LEU A 30 -5.19 -8.36 -6.60
C LEU A 30 -6.06 -7.21 -7.13
N VAL A 31 -5.97 -6.03 -6.52
CA VAL A 31 -6.71 -4.83 -6.96
C VAL A 31 -6.30 -4.43 -8.38
N GLY A 32 -5.00 -4.52 -8.71
CA GLY A 32 -4.49 -4.26 -10.05
C GLY A 32 -5.12 -5.18 -11.09
N ILE A 33 -5.08 -6.50 -10.89
CA ILE A 33 -5.69 -7.47 -11.79
C ILE A 33 -7.19 -7.22 -11.95
N PHE A 34 -7.90 -6.96 -10.85
CA PHE A 34 -9.34 -6.68 -10.90
C PHE A 34 -9.63 -5.41 -11.71
N THR A 35 -8.91 -4.32 -11.45
CA THR A 35 -9.15 -3.01 -12.11
C THR A 35 -8.83 -3.08 -13.60
N PHE A 36 -7.64 -3.60 -13.96
CA PHE A 36 -7.27 -3.73 -15.36
C PHE A 36 -8.13 -4.78 -16.07
N GLY A 37 -8.43 -5.92 -15.44
CA GLY A 37 -9.28 -6.96 -16.01
C GLY A 37 -10.69 -6.45 -16.30
N TRP A 38 -11.29 -5.69 -15.37
CA TRP A 38 -12.59 -5.07 -15.58
C TRP A 38 -12.55 -4.01 -16.69
N LEU A 39 -11.48 -3.22 -16.76
CA LEU A 39 -11.27 -2.24 -17.83
C LEU A 39 -11.16 -2.91 -19.20
N PHE A 40 -10.36 -3.97 -19.33
CA PHE A 40 -10.26 -4.74 -20.58
C PHE A 40 -11.60 -5.37 -20.97
N LEU A 41 -12.35 -5.93 -20.01
CA LEU A 41 -13.68 -6.46 -20.25
C LEU A 41 -14.63 -5.37 -20.75
N ALA A 42 -14.62 -4.19 -20.13
CA ALA A 42 -15.45 -3.05 -20.53
C ALA A 42 -15.12 -2.57 -21.95
N MET A 43 -13.83 -2.45 -22.28
CA MET A 43 -13.40 -2.08 -23.64
C MET A 43 -13.89 -3.09 -24.69
N LEU A 44 -13.83 -4.39 -24.39
CA LEU A 44 -14.29 -5.43 -25.33
C LEU A 44 -15.82 -5.49 -25.45
N ARG A 45 -16.53 -5.26 -24.33
CA ARG A 45 -17.99 -5.38 -24.23
C ARG A 45 -18.76 -4.18 -24.78
N TYR A 46 -18.22 -2.97 -24.60
CA TYR A 46 -18.83 -1.70 -24.99
C TYR A 46 -18.09 -0.99 -26.12
N ARG A 47 -17.40 -1.76 -26.99
CA ARG A 47 -16.83 -1.21 -28.21
C ARG A 47 -17.94 -0.69 -29.14
N GLU A 48 -17.58 0.31 -29.95
CA GLU A 48 -18.46 0.88 -30.96
C GLU A 48 -19.10 -0.23 -31.82
N GLY A 49 -20.41 -0.13 -32.02
CA GLY A 49 -21.19 -1.07 -32.84
C GLY A 49 -21.70 -2.34 -32.14
N VAL A 50 -21.44 -2.52 -30.83
CA VAL A 50 -21.97 -3.65 -30.03
C VAL A 50 -22.72 -3.17 -28.78
N GLU A 51 -23.11 -1.90 -28.77
CA GLU A 51 -23.76 -1.26 -27.64
C GLU A 51 -25.20 -1.78 -27.48
N PRO A 52 -25.61 -2.15 -26.26
CA PRO A 52 -27.01 -2.49 -26.00
C PRO A 52 -27.88 -1.23 -26.14
N ASP A 53 -29.05 -1.39 -26.75
CA ASP A 53 -30.03 -0.30 -26.84
C ASP A 53 -30.50 0.09 -25.43
N THR A 54 -30.17 1.33 -25.02
CA THR A 54 -30.53 1.90 -23.71
C THR A 54 -31.60 2.97 -23.79
N THR A 55 -32.26 3.12 -24.95
CA THR A 55 -33.26 4.16 -25.21
C THR A 55 -34.44 4.10 -24.23
N HIS A 56 -34.83 2.90 -23.79
CA HIS A 56 -35.89 2.71 -22.78
C HIS A 56 -35.47 3.14 -21.36
N ILE A 57 -34.18 3.29 -21.11
CA ILE A 57 -33.65 3.64 -19.78
C ILE A 57 -33.44 5.15 -19.67
N ASP A 58 -32.98 5.78 -20.76
CA ASP A 58 -32.56 7.19 -20.75
C ASP A 58 -33.70 8.19 -20.96
N HIS A 59 -34.86 7.76 -21.48
CA HIS A 59 -36.07 8.57 -21.65
C HIS A 59 -35.76 10.01 -22.16
N ILE A 60 -35.10 10.10 -23.31
CA ILE A 60 -34.65 11.37 -23.87
C ILE A 60 -35.84 12.10 -24.50
N GLU A 61 -36.47 13.01 -23.76
CA GLU A 61 -37.55 13.87 -24.23
C GLU A 61 -37.11 15.34 -24.32
N VAL A 62 -37.69 16.09 -25.27
CA VAL A 62 -37.34 17.50 -25.48
C VAL A 62 -37.88 18.37 -24.35
N GLY A 63 -37.00 19.12 -23.68
CA GLY A 63 -37.38 20.02 -22.58
C GLY A 63 -37.41 19.37 -21.19
N SER A 64 -37.08 18.08 -21.06
CA SER A 64 -36.82 17.43 -19.77
C SER A 64 -35.32 17.21 -19.55
N PHE A 65 -34.90 17.22 -18.29
CA PHE A 65 -33.53 16.82 -17.96
C PHE A 65 -33.35 15.31 -18.16
N PRO A 66 -32.18 14.85 -18.65
CA PRO A 66 -31.86 13.43 -18.74
C PRO A 66 -32.01 12.72 -17.39
N VAL A 67 -32.38 11.44 -17.41
CA VAL A 67 -32.47 10.63 -16.20
C VAL A 67 -31.08 10.39 -15.62
N ASP A 68 -30.90 10.68 -14.33
CA ASP A 68 -29.64 10.42 -13.64
C ASP A 68 -29.37 8.92 -13.55
N ARG A 69 -28.22 8.49 -14.06
CA ARG A 69 -27.73 7.12 -13.94
C ARG A 69 -26.93 6.98 -12.63
N HIS A 70 -27.53 6.35 -11.63
CA HIS A 70 -26.86 6.06 -10.36
C HIS A 70 -27.13 4.62 -9.91
N HIS A 71 -26.18 4.05 -9.18
CA HIS A 71 -26.36 2.76 -8.52
C HIS A 71 -25.72 2.82 -7.14
N THR A 72 -26.46 3.40 -6.20
CA THR A 72 -25.99 3.76 -4.85
C THR A 72 -25.33 2.60 -4.11
N THR A 73 -25.84 1.38 -4.26
CA THR A 73 -25.24 0.19 -3.64
C THR A 73 -23.82 -0.08 -4.16
N LEU A 74 -23.59 0.10 -5.46
CA LEU A 74 -22.27 -0.08 -6.07
C LEU A 74 -21.36 1.08 -5.70
N GLU A 75 -21.91 2.30 -5.65
CA GLU A 75 -21.20 3.50 -5.21
C GLU A 75 -20.64 3.40 -3.80
N VAL A 76 -21.48 2.96 -2.86
CA VAL A 76 -21.03 2.72 -1.50
C VAL A 76 -19.99 1.59 -1.44
N PHE A 77 -20.20 0.52 -2.20
CA PHE A 77 -19.28 -0.62 -2.24
C PHE A 77 -17.87 -0.22 -2.71
N PHE A 78 -17.76 0.48 -3.85
CA PHE A 78 -16.45 0.87 -4.40
C PHE A 78 -15.77 1.98 -3.61
N TYR A 79 -16.47 2.67 -2.72
CA TYR A 79 -15.89 3.68 -1.84
C TYR A 79 -15.44 3.09 -0.51
N VAL A 80 -16.30 2.30 0.14
CA VAL A 80 -16.04 1.74 1.47
C VAL A 80 -14.99 0.63 1.42
N LEU A 81 -15.02 -0.22 0.40
CA LEU A 81 -14.09 -1.36 0.34
C LEU A 81 -12.62 -0.91 0.22
N PRO A 82 -12.23 0.01 -0.70
CA PRO A 82 -10.85 0.47 -0.78
C PRO A 82 -10.42 1.26 0.46
N THR A 83 -11.31 2.05 1.04
CA THR A 83 -10.98 2.84 2.25
C THR A 83 -10.67 1.94 3.45
N LEU A 84 -11.43 0.85 3.64
CA LEU A 84 -11.15 -0.15 4.68
C LEU A 84 -9.81 -0.86 4.47
N ILE A 85 -9.48 -1.26 3.23
CA ILE A 85 -8.19 -1.91 2.91
C ILE A 85 -7.03 -0.97 3.26
N VAL A 86 -7.11 0.30 2.88
CA VAL A 86 -6.07 1.29 3.18
C VAL A 86 -5.96 1.57 4.67
N ALA A 87 -7.09 1.74 5.36
CA ALA A 87 -7.10 1.95 6.81
C ALA A 87 -6.43 0.79 7.57
N TRP A 88 -6.70 -0.45 7.15
CA TRP A 88 -6.06 -1.64 7.70
C TRP A 88 -4.53 -1.66 7.44
N LEU A 89 -4.09 -1.34 6.21
CA LEU A 89 -2.67 -1.23 5.89
C LEU A 89 -1.94 -0.16 6.71
N ILE A 90 -2.62 0.96 7.02
CA ILE A 90 -2.07 2.01 7.88
C ILE A 90 -1.79 1.47 9.28
N VAL A 91 -2.69 0.68 9.86
CA VAL A 91 -2.47 0.06 11.18
C VAL A 91 -1.23 -0.84 11.17
N LEU A 92 -1.05 -1.65 10.13
CA LEU A 92 0.14 -2.48 9.98
C LEU A 92 1.41 -1.65 9.79
N ALA A 93 1.33 -0.56 9.02
CA ALA A 93 2.46 0.35 8.81
C ALA A 93 2.89 1.05 10.10
N LEU A 94 1.94 1.43 10.97
CA LEU A 94 2.24 2.00 12.27
C LEU A 94 3.02 1.03 13.16
N ALA A 95 2.62 -0.24 13.21
CA ALA A 95 3.35 -1.26 13.97
C ALA A 95 4.78 -1.46 13.46
N SER A 96 4.97 -1.50 12.14
CA SER A 96 6.29 -1.58 11.53
C SER A 96 7.14 -0.35 11.85
N ASN A 97 6.55 0.85 11.80
CA ASN A 97 7.27 2.08 12.13
C ASN A 97 7.71 2.08 13.59
N THR A 98 6.85 1.70 14.53
CA THR A 98 7.23 1.65 15.94
C THR A 98 8.37 0.66 16.20
N ALA A 99 8.38 -0.49 15.54
CA ALA A 99 9.41 -1.52 15.74
C ALA A 99 10.83 -1.06 15.31
N VAL A 100 10.94 -0.17 14.31
CA VAL A 100 12.23 0.36 13.84
C VAL A 100 12.81 1.40 14.82
N TRP A 101 11.94 2.15 15.50
CA TRP A 101 12.38 3.23 16.39
C TRP A 101 12.54 2.79 17.85
N THR A 102 12.14 1.57 18.19
CA THR A 102 12.39 0.99 19.51
C THR A 102 13.82 0.49 19.60
N ILE A 103 14.65 1.28 20.25
CA ILE A 103 15.99 0.88 20.67
C ILE A 103 15.83 0.01 21.93
N PRO A 104 16.32 -1.25 21.97
CA PRO A 104 16.34 -2.01 23.21
C PRO A 104 17.27 -1.31 24.21
N ASP A 105 16.71 -0.88 25.34
CA ASP A 105 17.40 -0.09 26.37
C ASP A 105 18.42 -0.90 27.18
N ASN A 106 18.52 -2.22 26.98
CA ASN A 106 19.25 -3.12 27.89
C ASN A 106 19.92 -4.31 27.21
N ASP A 107 20.53 -4.11 26.04
CA ASP A 107 21.45 -5.10 25.49
C ASP A 107 22.85 -4.78 26.01
N GLU A 108 23.30 -5.52 27.03
CA GLU A 108 24.70 -5.54 27.48
C GLU A 108 25.68 -5.94 26.35
N ASP A 109 25.14 -6.49 25.24
CA ASP A 109 25.85 -6.89 24.03
C ASP A 109 25.74 -5.87 22.86
N ALA A 110 25.14 -4.68 23.08
CA ALA A 110 24.98 -3.68 22.02
C ALA A 110 26.33 -3.06 21.61
N GLN A 111 26.69 -3.17 20.33
CA GLN A 111 27.93 -2.61 19.79
C GLN A 111 27.72 -1.22 19.18
N TYR A 112 28.51 -0.27 19.64
CA TYR A 112 28.51 1.08 19.10
C TYR A 112 29.55 1.23 17.98
N MET A 113 29.07 1.61 16.80
CA MET A 113 29.92 1.88 15.63
C MET A 113 29.48 3.19 14.97
N LYS A 114 30.46 4.05 14.68
CA LYS A 114 30.27 5.27 13.90
C LYS A 114 30.58 4.98 12.44
N VAL A 115 29.58 5.21 11.60
CA VAL A 115 29.68 5.02 10.15
C VAL A 115 29.81 6.39 9.47
N ILE A 116 30.88 6.58 8.71
CA ILE A 116 31.15 7.84 7.99
C ILE A 116 31.11 7.55 6.48
N GLY A 117 30.15 8.17 5.79
CA GLY A 117 30.08 8.13 4.33
C GLY A 117 31.01 9.17 3.69
N LYS A 118 31.97 8.72 2.89
CA LYS A 118 32.83 9.57 2.05
C LYS A 118 32.61 9.22 0.57
N GLN A 119 32.88 10.15 -0.32
CA GLN A 119 32.90 9.84 -1.76
C GLN A 119 34.22 9.13 -2.09
N TRP A 120 34.29 7.84 -2.44
CA TRP A 120 33.28 6.79 -2.68
C TRP A 120 33.51 5.55 -1.80
N PHE A 121 33.71 5.76 -0.50
CA PHE A 121 33.97 4.69 0.43
C PHE A 121 33.37 4.99 1.80
N TRP A 122 33.24 3.93 2.59
CA TRP A 122 32.70 4.00 3.93
C TRP A 122 33.84 3.76 4.91
N GLU A 123 33.86 4.56 5.97
CA GLU A 123 34.78 4.41 7.08
C GLU A 123 33.98 4.03 8.33
N TYR A 124 34.52 3.08 9.09
CA TYR A 124 33.88 2.51 10.27
C TYR A 124 34.81 2.70 11.46
N GLU A 125 34.33 3.42 12.48
CA GLU A 125 35.03 3.62 13.74
C GLU A 125 34.26 2.88 14.84
N TYR A 126 34.87 1.86 15.44
CA TYR A 126 34.30 1.13 16.59
C TYR A 126 34.63 1.89 17.88
N THR A 127 33.62 2.16 18.70
CA THR A 127 33.79 2.88 19.97
C THR A 127 34.01 1.98 21.17
N ASP A 128 33.74 0.67 21.05
CA ASP A 128 34.03 -0.33 22.08
C ASP A 128 35.39 -1.00 21.87
N ALA A 129 35.99 -1.47 22.98
CA ALA A 129 37.16 -2.32 22.95
C ALA A 129 36.77 -3.74 22.51
N LEU A 130 37.63 -4.38 21.71
CA LEU A 130 37.48 -5.77 21.24
C LEU A 130 37.30 -6.78 22.40
#